data_AF-A0A4Q9RPK1-F1
#
_entry.id   AF-A0A4Q9RPK1-F1
#
_cell.length_a   1.000
_cell.length_b   1.000
_cell.length_c   1.000
_cell.angle_alpha   90.00
_cell.angle_beta   90.00
_cell.angle_gamma   90.00
#
_symmetry.space_group_name_H-M   'P 1'
#
loop_
_entity.id
_entity.type
_entity.pdbx_description
1 polymer ?
#
loop_
_entity_poly.entity_id
_entity_poly.type
_entity_poly.pdbx_seq_one_letter_code
_entity_poly.pdbx_strand_id
1 'polypeptide(L)'
;MKNLLSLAVLCISFTTLFSCSKDSNNDSNLVGIWKLTNYDISISTDVDKDGVEHKNILNEIVCNVNETLEFETNKSMTSSDSFHHEVKVSKVDDSYLVNVECSDGYISSINVLTEEEFTEYESYIEGNQLTLVYANAVKVYNEDFTEVIETKDLIKVYTK
;
A
#
# COMPACT_ATOMS: atom_id res chain seq x y z
N MET A 1 -2.67 51.17 -62.48
CA MET A 1 -2.17 52.02 -61.38
C MET A 1 -2.79 51.54 -60.09
N LYS A 2 -1.94 51.24 -59.10
CA LYS A 2 -2.20 51.21 -57.65
C LYS A 2 -3.10 50.06 -57.15
N ASN A 3 -2.51 49.02 -56.55
CA ASN A 3 -2.22 48.86 -55.11
C ASN A 3 -3.55 48.73 -54.32
N LEU A 4 -3.80 47.72 -53.47
CA LEU A 4 -3.10 47.45 -52.22
C LEU A 4 -3.66 46.15 -51.57
N LEU A 5 -2.75 45.38 -50.97
CA LEU A 5 -2.80 44.71 -49.65
C LEU A 5 -4.07 43.96 -49.21
N SER A 6 -3.99 42.63 -49.03
CA SER A 6 -3.50 41.93 -47.82
C SER A 6 -4.51 41.95 -46.67
N LEU A 7 -5.13 40.80 -46.39
CA LEU A 7 -5.71 40.53 -45.08
C LEU A 7 -5.47 39.06 -44.74
N ALA A 8 -4.27 38.79 -44.22
CA ALA A 8 -3.96 37.57 -43.49
C ALA A 8 -4.75 37.61 -42.18
N VAL A 9 -5.76 36.74 -42.05
CA VAL A 9 -6.45 36.51 -40.78
C VAL A 9 -5.57 35.57 -39.96
N LEU A 10 -4.76 36.19 -39.11
CA LEU A 10 -3.94 35.54 -38.10
C LEU A 10 -4.86 35.05 -36.97
N CYS A 11 -5.24 33.77 -37.01
CA CYS A 11 -5.88 33.09 -35.87
C CYS A 11 -4.86 32.96 -34.73
N ILE A 12 -4.78 33.98 -33.88
CA ILE A 12 -4.10 33.90 -32.59
C ILE A 12 -5.00 33.06 -31.68
N SER A 13 -4.78 31.74 -31.69
CA SER A 13 -5.28 30.86 -30.65
C SER A 13 -4.58 31.22 -29.34
N PHE A 14 -5.30 31.99 -28.51
CA PHE A 14 -5.03 32.19 -27.09
C PHE A 14 -5.12 30.82 -26.40
N THR A 15 -4.04 30.06 -26.41
CA THR A 15 -3.87 28.93 -25.49
C THR A 15 -3.61 29.54 -24.11
N THR A 16 -4.70 29.79 -23.39
CA THR A 16 -4.65 30.12 -21.98
C THR A 16 -3.87 29.04 -21.26
N LEU A 17 -2.81 29.51 -20.61
CA LEU A 17 -1.94 28.82 -19.69
C LEU A 17 -2.78 28.13 -18.61
N PHE A 18 -3.15 26.87 -18.80
CA PHE A 18 -3.35 25.96 -17.67
C PHE A 18 -1.97 25.50 -17.21
N SER A 19 -1.24 26.43 -16.60
CA SER A 19 -0.25 26.04 -15.60
C SER A 19 -1.06 25.53 -14.42
N CYS A 20 -1.40 24.24 -14.42
CA CYS A 20 -1.61 23.55 -13.17
C CYS A 20 -0.29 23.68 -12.41
N SER A 21 -0.21 24.68 -11.53
CA SER A 21 0.64 24.59 -10.36
C SER A 21 0.31 23.24 -9.76
N LYS A 22 1.21 22.26 -9.90
CA LYS A 22 1.26 21.18 -8.94
C LYS A 22 1.66 21.89 -7.66
N ASP A 23 0.66 22.26 -6.86
CA ASP A 23 0.87 22.74 -5.51
C ASP A 23 1.64 21.64 -4.79
N SER A 24 2.95 21.87 -4.70
CA SER A 24 3.89 21.07 -3.94
C SER A 24 3.61 21.34 -2.47
N ASN A 25 2.72 20.56 -1.86
CA ASN A 25 2.53 20.55 -0.41
C ASN A 25 1.83 19.26 0.02
N ASN A 26 2.59 18.28 0.51
CA ASN A 26 2.07 17.37 1.55
C ASN A 26 3.11 16.59 2.37
N ASP A 27 4.41 16.94 2.34
CA ASP A 27 5.43 16.28 3.18
C ASP A 27 5.11 16.38 4.69
N SER A 28 4.37 17.42 5.12
CA SER A 28 4.00 17.58 6.54
C SER A 28 2.96 16.57 7.04
N ASN A 29 2.15 15.98 6.16
CA ASN A 29 1.10 15.05 6.60
C ASN A 29 1.66 13.65 6.90
N LEU A 30 2.79 13.28 6.28
CA LEU A 30 3.43 11.97 6.48
C LEU A 30 4.22 11.89 7.80
N VAL A 31 4.85 12.97 8.26
CA VAL A 31 5.72 12.97 9.46
C VAL A 31 4.98 12.53 10.72
N GLY A 32 5.52 11.55 11.46
CA GLY A 32 4.96 11.00 12.69
C GLY A 32 5.01 9.47 12.73
N ILE A 33 4.39 8.89 13.76
CA ILE A 33 4.35 7.44 13.98
C ILE A 33 3.03 6.89 13.44
N TRP A 34 3.09 5.83 12.65
CA TRP A 34 1.95 5.16 12.05
C TRP A 34 1.93 3.70 12.49
N LYS A 35 0.85 3.27 13.12
CA LYS A 35 0.69 1.90 13.61
C LYS A 35 -0.04 1.04 12.58
N LEU A 36 0.43 -0.18 12.33
CA LEU A 36 -0.28 -1.13 11.49
C LEU A 36 -1.63 -1.48 12.13
N THR A 37 -2.72 -1.23 11.40
CA THR A 37 -4.10 -1.50 11.85
C THR A 37 -4.86 -2.42 10.89
N ASN A 38 -4.38 -2.59 9.66
CA ASN A 38 -4.92 -3.55 8.72
C ASN A 38 -3.81 -4.33 8.00
N TYR A 39 -3.95 -5.65 7.97
CA TYR A 39 -3.16 -6.56 7.14
C TYR A 39 -4.14 -7.41 6.32
N ASP A 40 -4.49 -6.94 5.13
CA ASP A 40 -5.53 -7.53 4.27
C ASP A 40 -4.88 -8.33 3.14
N ILE A 41 -5.15 -9.63 3.10
CA ILE A 41 -4.63 -10.55 2.07
C ILE A 41 -5.62 -10.78 0.91
N SER A 42 -6.64 -9.92 0.80
CA SER A 42 -7.73 -9.97 -0.17
C SER A 42 -8.62 -11.22 -0.09
N ILE A 43 -8.56 -11.96 1.02
CA ILE A 43 -9.32 -13.19 1.28
C ILE A 43 -10.03 -13.05 2.63
N SER A 44 -11.34 -13.29 2.66
CA SER A 44 -12.13 -13.39 3.90
C SER A 44 -11.90 -14.76 4.50
N THR A 45 -11.53 -14.84 5.79
CA THR A 45 -11.23 -16.10 6.46
C THR A 45 -11.57 -15.99 7.95
N ASP A 46 -11.97 -17.11 8.55
CA ASP A 46 -12.19 -17.30 9.99
C ASP A 46 -11.05 -18.19 10.52
N VAL A 47 -9.91 -17.58 10.87
CA VAL A 47 -8.68 -18.33 11.25
C VAL A 47 -8.78 -18.82 12.68
N ASP A 48 -9.37 -18.02 13.58
CA ASP A 48 -9.51 -18.34 14.99
C ASP A 48 -10.74 -19.21 15.31
N LYS A 49 -11.63 -19.40 14.33
CA LYS A 49 -12.81 -20.26 14.37
C LYS A 49 -13.90 -19.76 15.31
N ASP A 50 -14.04 -18.45 15.43
CA ASP A 50 -15.10 -17.82 16.22
C ASP A 50 -16.45 -17.71 15.47
N GLY A 51 -16.45 -18.00 14.16
CA GLY A 51 -17.62 -17.98 13.28
C GLY A 51 -17.82 -16.67 12.52
N VAL A 52 -16.91 -15.71 12.65
CA VAL A 52 -16.88 -14.46 11.90
C VAL A 52 -15.65 -14.46 11.00
N GLU A 53 -15.82 -14.07 9.74
CA GLU A 53 -14.69 -13.93 8.83
C GLU A 53 -14.29 -12.47 8.67
N HIS A 54 -12.98 -12.22 8.66
CA HIS A 54 -12.39 -10.94 8.30
C HIS A 54 -11.36 -11.08 7.18
N LYS A 55 -11.24 -10.02 6.38
CA LYS A 55 -10.11 -9.86 5.44
C LYS A 55 -8.84 -9.36 6.14
N ASN A 56 -9.04 -8.55 7.16
CA ASN A 56 -7.95 -8.08 8.02
C ASN A 56 -7.52 -9.22 8.93
N ILE A 57 -6.40 -9.86 8.61
CA ILE A 57 -5.88 -10.99 9.39
C ILE A 57 -5.59 -10.59 10.83
N LEU A 58 -5.32 -9.31 11.11
CA LEU A 58 -5.05 -8.85 12.47
C LEU A 58 -6.25 -9.07 13.43
N ASN A 59 -7.45 -9.21 12.89
CA ASN A 59 -8.65 -9.54 13.67
C ASN A 59 -8.86 -11.05 13.86
N GLU A 60 -8.16 -11.86 13.09
CA GLU A 60 -8.32 -13.33 13.00
C GLU A 60 -7.21 -14.08 13.78
N ILE A 61 -6.27 -13.35 14.37
CA ILE A 61 -5.08 -13.92 15.00
C ILE A 61 -4.85 -13.32 16.39
N VAL A 62 -4.25 -14.12 17.27
CA VAL A 62 -3.83 -13.70 18.63
C VAL A 62 -2.33 -13.35 18.66
N CYS A 63 -1.71 -13.15 17.49
CA CYS A 63 -0.30 -12.77 17.42
C CYS A 63 -0.09 -11.35 17.98
N ASN A 64 1.09 -11.10 18.57
CA ASN A 64 1.45 -9.75 19.01
C ASN A 64 1.84 -8.89 17.80
N VAL A 65 1.03 -7.86 17.52
CA VAL A 65 1.25 -6.98 16.36
C VAL A 65 1.48 -5.54 16.84
N ASN A 66 2.75 -5.12 16.79
CA ASN A 66 3.18 -3.80 17.23
C ASN A 66 3.92 -3.04 16.14
N GLU A 67 3.80 -3.46 14.87
CA GLU A 67 4.50 -2.80 13.77
C GLU A 67 4.14 -1.32 13.71
N THR A 68 5.18 -0.48 13.64
CA THR A 68 5.06 0.95 13.41
C THR A 68 6.01 1.43 12.33
N LEU A 69 5.58 2.42 11.56
CA LEU A 69 6.42 3.21 10.68
C LEU A 69 6.56 4.63 11.26
N GLU A 70 7.78 5.06 11.54
CA GLU A 70 8.08 6.42 11.98
C GLU A 70 8.70 7.20 10.83
N PHE A 71 8.03 8.27 10.40
CA PHE A 71 8.51 9.19 9.37
C PHE A 71 9.02 10.47 10.01
N GLU A 72 10.28 10.81 9.75
CA GLU A 72 10.91 12.02 10.26
C GLU A 72 10.96 13.14 9.21
N THR A 73 11.18 14.38 9.68
CA THR A 73 11.29 15.56 8.82
C THR A 73 12.50 15.54 7.88
N ASN A 74 13.49 14.70 8.14
CA ASN A 74 14.67 14.50 7.28
C ASN A 74 14.40 13.50 6.13
N LYS A 75 13.14 13.12 5.89
CA LYS A 75 12.70 12.10 4.93
C LYS A 75 13.21 10.68 5.26
N SER A 76 13.60 10.41 6.50
CA SER A 76 13.86 9.05 6.96
C SER A 76 12.57 8.35 7.39
N MET A 77 12.52 7.05 7.17
CA MET A 77 11.50 6.16 7.71
C MET A 77 12.20 5.08 8.53
N THR A 78 11.70 4.81 9.73
CA THR A 78 12.09 3.67 10.56
C THR A 78 10.91 2.73 10.72
N SER A 79 11.08 1.45 10.37
CA SER A 79 10.13 0.39 10.77
C SER A 79 10.55 -0.16 12.13
N SER A 80 9.59 -0.34 13.04
CA SER A 80 9.80 -1.05 14.31
C SER A 80 8.82 -2.21 14.40
N ASP A 81 9.23 -3.29 15.06
CA ASP A 81 8.43 -4.51 15.30
C ASP A 81 7.70 -5.02 14.05
N SER A 82 8.42 -5.08 12.92
CA SER A 82 7.87 -5.44 11.62
C SER A 82 7.10 -6.75 11.70
N PHE A 83 5.85 -6.75 11.25
CA PHE A 83 4.99 -7.93 11.19
C PHE A 83 5.64 -8.96 10.27
N HIS A 84 6.11 -10.07 10.84
CA HIS A 84 6.83 -11.14 10.14
C HIS A 84 6.16 -12.50 10.29
N HIS A 85 4.89 -12.53 10.71
CA HIS A 85 4.14 -13.78 10.80
C HIS A 85 4.01 -14.38 9.40
N GLU A 86 4.22 -15.69 9.29
CA GLU A 86 4.12 -16.38 8.01
C GLU A 86 2.64 -16.64 7.72
N VAL A 87 2.11 -16.02 6.65
CA VAL A 87 0.76 -16.24 6.18
C VAL A 87 0.81 -17.18 4.98
N LYS A 88 0.40 -18.43 5.18
CA LYS A 88 0.27 -19.45 4.15
C LYS A 88 -1.17 -19.53 3.69
N VAL A 89 -1.39 -19.47 2.38
CA VAL A 89 -2.71 -19.58 1.77
C VAL A 89 -2.70 -20.73 0.79
N SER A 90 -3.60 -21.70 0.95
CA SER A 90 -3.92 -22.67 -0.09
C SER A 90 -5.38 -22.56 -0.51
N LYS A 91 -5.67 -23.09 -1.69
CA LYS A 91 -7.03 -23.22 -2.20
C LYS A 91 -7.41 -24.69 -2.30
N VAL A 92 -8.57 -25.03 -1.76
CA VAL A 92 -9.18 -26.35 -1.84
C VAL A 92 -10.56 -26.17 -2.47
N ASP A 93 -10.74 -26.71 -3.67
CA ASP A 93 -11.87 -26.42 -4.55
C ASP A 93 -12.07 -24.89 -4.75
N ASP A 94 -13.19 -24.35 -4.28
CA ASP A 94 -13.54 -22.92 -4.34
C ASP A 94 -13.32 -22.18 -3.01
N SER A 95 -12.71 -22.83 -2.02
CA SER A 95 -12.46 -22.25 -0.68
C SER A 95 -10.98 -22.01 -0.43
N TYR A 96 -10.67 -20.98 0.36
CA TYR A 96 -9.31 -20.69 0.80
C TYR A 96 -9.08 -21.24 2.21
N LEU A 97 -7.94 -21.90 2.41
CA LEU A 97 -7.42 -22.26 3.71
C LEU A 97 -6.27 -21.28 4.03
N VAL A 98 -6.43 -20.51 5.09
CA VAL A 98 -5.40 -19.59 5.57
C VAL A 98 -4.81 -20.13 6.86
N ASN A 99 -3.50 -20.21 6.92
CA ASN A 99 -2.75 -20.57 8.11
C ASN A 99 -1.77 -19.44 8.43
N VAL A 100 -1.81 -18.96 9.67
CA VAL A 100 -0.91 -17.92 10.15
C VAL A 100 -0.05 -18.50 11.25
N GLU A 101 1.26 -18.55 11.02
CA GLU A 101 2.23 -18.96 12.02
C GLU A 101 2.81 -17.72 12.70
N CYS A 102 2.48 -17.53 13.99
CA CYS A 102 3.00 -16.40 14.73
C CYS A 102 4.52 -16.55 14.95
N SER A 103 5.32 -15.64 14.41
CA SER A 103 6.71 -15.42 14.79
C SER A 103 6.88 -14.22 15.71
N ASP A 104 7.97 -14.17 16.47
CA ASP A 104 8.35 -12.94 17.18
C ASP A 104 8.77 -11.88 16.15
N GLY A 105 8.19 -10.69 16.25
CA GLY A 105 8.63 -9.54 15.44
C GLY A 105 10.09 -9.20 15.76
N TYR A 106 10.86 -8.84 14.74
CA TYR A 106 12.20 -8.29 14.94
C TYR A 106 12.18 -6.78 14.65
N ILE A 107 12.93 -6.02 15.43
CA ILE A 107 13.18 -4.62 15.13
C ILE A 107 14.05 -4.58 13.88
N SER A 108 13.49 -4.08 12.78
CA SER A 108 14.22 -3.87 11.53
C SER A 108 14.35 -2.38 11.28
N SER A 109 15.44 -1.78 11.78
CA SER A 109 15.79 -0.41 11.43
C SER A 109 16.31 -0.39 9.98
N ILE A 110 15.40 -0.35 9.01
CA ILE A 110 15.75 -0.01 7.64
C ILE A 110 15.93 1.51 7.62
N ASN A 111 17.13 1.96 7.27
CA ASN A 111 17.39 3.38 7.05
C ASN A 111 16.85 3.78 5.67
N VAL A 112 15.86 4.67 5.69
CA VAL A 112 15.48 5.62 4.63
C VAL A 112 15.04 4.98 3.31
N LEU A 113 13.71 4.83 3.18
CA LEU A 113 13.10 4.93 1.86
C LEU A 113 13.38 6.33 1.31
N THR A 114 14.05 6.44 0.17
CA THR A 114 13.92 7.66 -0.63
C THR A 114 12.49 7.71 -1.18
N GLU A 115 12.02 8.90 -1.57
CA GLU A 115 10.72 9.09 -2.23
C GLU A 115 10.55 8.15 -3.45
N GLU A 116 11.65 7.66 -4.03
CA GLU A 116 11.67 6.65 -5.09
C GLU A 116 11.26 5.24 -4.63
N GLU A 117 11.58 4.79 -3.41
CA GLU A 117 11.22 3.42 -2.98
C GLU A 117 9.72 3.29 -2.63
N PHE A 118 9.04 4.42 -2.34
CA PHE A 118 7.57 4.47 -2.27
C PHE A 118 6.90 4.29 -3.63
N THR A 119 7.64 4.38 -4.74
CA THR A 119 7.08 4.17 -6.08
C THR A 119 7.03 2.70 -6.49
N GLU A 120 7.70 1.80 -5.75
CA GLU A 120 7.64 0.35 -6.03
C GLU A 120 6.29 -0.27 -5.67
N TYR A 121 5.52 0.39 -4.80
CA TYR A 121 4.18 -0.01 -4.38
C TYR A 121 3.20 1.14 -4.57
N GLU A 122 1.95 0.80 -4.89
CA GLU A 122 0.90 1.81 -4.88
C GLU A 122 0.66 2.25 -3.43
N SER A 123 0.74 3.55 -3.21
CA SER A 123 0.67 4.14 -1.89
C SER A 123 -0.10 5.44 -1.91
N TYR A 124 -0.87 5.70 -0.86
CA TYR A 124 -1.59 6.95 -0.71
C TYR A 124 -1.91 7.24 0.76
N ILE A 125 -2.08 8.52 1.04
CA ILE A 125 -2.45 9.03 2.36
C ILE A 125 -3.81 9.71 2.25
N GLU A 126 -4.75 9.27 3.06
CA GLU A 126 -6.06 9.91 3.20
C GLU A 126 -6.35 10.16 4.68
N GLY A 127 -6.35 11.44 5.09
CA GLY A 127 -6.47 11.83 6.49
C GLY A 127 -5.34 11.23 7.35
N ASN A 128 -5.72 10.42 8.34
CA ASN A 128 -4.79 9.72 9.25
C ASN A 128 -4.51 8.27 8.83
N GLN A 129 -4.78 7.90 7.57
CA GLN A 129 -4.50 6.56 7.05
C GLN A 129 -3.43 6.63 5.96
N LEU A 130 -2.40 5.78 6.11
CA LEU A 130 -1.41 5.48 5.10
C LEU A 130 -1.70 4.07 4.59
N THR A 131 -1.99 3.94 3.30
CA THR A 131 -2.24 2.65 2.66
C THR A 131 -1.06 2.30 1.76
N LEU A 132 -0.56 1.08 1.90
CA LEU A 132 0.45 0.47 1.04
C LEU A 132 -0.16 -0.77 0.36
N VAL A 133 -0.08 -0.85 -0.96
CA VAL A 133 -0.56 -1.97 -1.77
C VAL A 133 0.62 -2.69 -2.41
N TYR A 134 0.84 -3.92 -1.99
CA TYR A 134 1.84 -4.81 -2.54
C TYR A 134 1.17 -5.76 -3.54
N ALA A 135 1.23 -5.39 -4.81
CA ALA A 135 0.58 -6.13 -5.88
C ALA A 135 1.15 -7.56 -6.00
N ASN A 136 0.27 -8.55 -6.10
CA ASN A 136 0.62 -9.98 -6.23
C ASN A 136 1.55 -10.54 -5.13
N ALA A 137 1.57 -9.92 -3.94
CA ALA A 137 2.49 -10.31 -2.87
C ALA A 137 2.04 -11.57 -2.10
N VAL A 138 0.74 -11.89 -2.09
CA VAL A 138 0.22 -13.09 -1.44
C VAL A 138 0.18 -14.21 -2.46
N LYS A 139 0.97 -15.25 -2.22
CA LYS A 139 0.95 -16.48 -3.02
C LYS A 139 -0.15 -17.39 -2.52
N VAL A 140 -1.04 -17.81 -3.41
CA VAL A 140 -2.04 -18.83 -3.15
C VAL A 140 -1.55 -20.13 -3.78
N TYR A 141 -1.41 -21.16 -2.96
CA TYR A 141 -0.95 -22.46 -3.39
C TYR A 141 -2.12 -23.42 -3.66
N ASN A 142 -1.83 -24.51 -4.37
CA ASN A 142 -2.67 -25.70 -4.34
C ASN A 142 -2.72 -26.33 -2.93
N GLU A 143 -3.63 -27.29 -2.73
CA GLU A 143 -3.91 -27.91 -1.42
C GLU A 143 -2.66 -28.47 -0.70
N ASP A 144 -1.69 -29.00 -1.45
CA ASP A 144 -0.47 -29.58 -0.91
C ASP A 144 0.72 -28.59 -0.78
N PHE A 145 0.49 -27.30 -1.07
CA PHE A 145 1.49 -26.22 -1.00
C PHE A 145 2.69 -26.40 -1.95
N THR A 146 2.54 -27.15 -3.04
CA THR A 146 3.64 -27.41 -3.99
C THR A 146 3.72 -26.44 -5.16
N GLU A 147 2.59 -25.86 -5.58
CA GLU A 147 2.49 -24.96 -6.73
C GLU A 147 1.70 -23.70 -6.37
N VAL A 148 2.19 -22.53 -6.81
CA VAL A 148 1.44 -21.28 -6.75
C VAL A 148 0.46 -21.25 -7.92
N ILE A 149 -0.84 -21.27 -7.62
CA ILE A 149 -1.91 -21.33 -8.63
C ILE A 149 -2.53 -19.96 -8.93
N GLU A 150 -2.41 -19.01 -8.00
CA GLU A 150 -2.79 -17.61 -8.19
C GLU A 150 -2.04 -16.72 -7.19
N THR A 151 -2.10 -15.41 -7.43
CA THR A 151 -1.58 -14.38 -6.53
C THR A 151 -2.69 -13.40 -6.16
N LYS A 152 -2.60 -12.84 -4.96
CA LYS A 152 -3.46 -11.75 -4.47
C LYS A 152 -2.60 -10.58 -4.01
N ASP A 153 -3.22 -9.42 -3.90
CA ASP A 153 -2.58 -8.23 -3.35
C ASP A 153 -2.57 -8.31 -1.82
N LEU A 154 -1.48 -7.83 -1.23
CA LEU A 154 -1.41 -7.53 0.20
C LEU A 154 -1.62 -6.03 0.38
N ILE A 155 -2.60 -5.66 1.20
CA ILE A 155 -2.86 -4.27 1.55
C ILE A 155 -2.54 -4.08 3.04
N LYS A 156 -1.59 -3.19 3.32
CA LYS A 156 -1.28 -2.75 4.68
C LYS A 156 -1.83 -1.36 4.90
N VAL A 157 -2.63 -1.17 5.94
CA VAL A 157 -3.08 0.16 6.37
C VAL A 157 -2.46 0.48 7.70
N TYR A 158 -1.85 1.65 7.78
CA TYR A 158 -1.31 2.22 8.99
C TYR A 158 -2.13 3.44 9.39
N THR A 159 -2.35 3.59 10.69
CA THR A 159 -3.08 4.73 11.27
C THR A 159 -2.17 5.50 12.20
N LYS A 160 -2.20 6.82 12.07
CA LYS A 160 -1.49 7.77 12.92
C LYS A 160 -2.23 8.06 14.22
#